data_AF-A0A8J8G2P1-F1
#
_entry.id   AF-A0A8J8G2P1-F1
#
_cell.length_a   1.000
_cell.length_b   1.000
_cell.length_c   1.000
_cell.angle_alpha   90.00
_cell.angle_beta   90.00
_cell.angle_gamma   90.00
#
_symmetry.space_group_name_H-M   'P 1'
#
loop_
_entity.id
_entity.type
_entity.pdbx_description
1 polymer ?
#
loop_
_entity_poly.entity_id
_entity_poly.type
_entity_poly.pdbx_seq_one_letter_code
_entity_poly.pdbx_strand_id
1 'polypeptide(L)'
;MTLESIIFTPKEEKILRKHRDTDNFIEKCIQTIYKSANIYNTTIDKTKKAVLSFPQFTGLNHQRVLRQKTRLSKLIDINKAETITHILNKPGIAGCSYKRDLAIFDIVRTLEDEGLEVTQKQVLNNFTKSPYVPNTKKLRITKAKRLNQLEEMPPMYHALKKTSQINKLKNI
;
A
#
# COMPACT_ATOMS: atom_id res chain seq x y z
N MET A 1 -23.23 -6.27 20.03
CA MET A 1 -22.29 -7.27 19.45
C MET A 1 -21.43 -7.78 20.57
N THR A 2 -21.60 -9.04 20.94
CA THR A 2 -20.72 -9.75 21.85
C THR A 2 -19.32 -9.84 21.22
N LEU A 3 -18.29 -9.39 21.94
CA LEU A 3 -16.90 -9.53 21.53
C LEU A 3 -16.57 -11.03 21.56
N GLU A 4 -16.74 -11.75 20.45
CA GLU A 4 -16.07 -13.04 20.29
C GLU A 4 -14.58 -12.78 20.46
N SER A 5 -13.98 -13.25 21.56
CA SER A 5 -12.57 -13.03 21.83
C SER A 5 -11.78 -13.46 20.59
N ILE A 6 -11.10 -12.51 19.93
CA ILE A 6 -10.21 -12.85 18.83
C ILE A 6 -9.12 -13.73 19.43
N ILE A 7 -9.16 -15.02 19.11
CA ILE A 7 -8.14 -15.97 19.53
C ILE A 7 -7.15 -16.11 18.38
N PHE A 8 -5.89 -15.85 18.66
CA PHE A 8 -4.79 -16.20 17.76
C PHE A 8 -4.41 -17.65 18.02
N THR A 9 -4.18 -18.40 16.94
CA THR A 9 -3.57 -19.72 17.08
C THR A 9 -2.11 -19.57 17.54
N PRO A 10 -1.50 -20.59 18.16
CA PRO A 10 -0.09 -20.53 18.57
C PRO A 10 0.86 -20.15 17.42
N LYS A 11 0.53 -20.60 16.20
CA LYS A 11 1.29 -20.25 14.97
C LYS A 11 1.16 -18.77 14.64
N GLU A 12 -0.03 -18.20 14.75
CA GLU A 12 -0.29 -16.78 14.51
C GLU A 12 0.39 -15.89 15.56
N GLU A 13 0.35 -16.27 16.84
CA GLU A 13 1.06 -15.54 17.89
C GLU A 13 2.57 -15.54 17.65
N LYS A 14 3.14 -16.68 17.24
CA LYS A 14 4.56 -16.77 16.89
C LYS A 14 4.93 -15.78 15.77
N ILE A 15 4.05 -15.57 14.78
CA ILE A 15 4.26 -14.57 13.73
C ILE A 15 4.31 -13.18 14.36
N LEU A 16 3.34 -12.82 15.20
CA LEU A 16 3.25 -11.50 15.80
C LEU A 16 4.42 -11.21 16.77
N ARG A 17 4.79 -12.16 17.61
CA ARG A 17 5.90 -12.03 18.58
C ARG A 17 7.26 -11.86 17.90
N LYS A 18 7.46 -12.45 16.71
CA LYS A 18 8.66 -12.19 15.89
C LYS A 18 8.84 -10.70 15.55
N HIS A 19 7.75 -9.95 15.44
CA HIS A 19 7.81 -8.51 15.15
C HIS A 19 7.97 -7.66 16.41
N ARG A 20 7.33 -8.06 17.51
CA ARG A 20 7.46 -7.38 18.80
C ARG A 20 7.12 -8.36 19.91
N ASP A 21 8.11 -8.69 20.72
CA ASP A 21 7.98 -9.69 21.78
C ASP A 21 7.51 -9.05 23.09
N THR A 22 6.25 -8.60 23.11
CA THR A 22 5.58 -8.14 24.33
C THR A 22 4.12 -8.56 24.33
N ASP A 23 3.57 -9.00 25.47
CA ASP A 23 2.16 -9.41 25.55
C ASP A 23 1.19 -8.27 25.22
N ASN A 24 1.57 -7.04 25.58
CA ASN A 24 0.86 -5.81 25.21
C ASN A 24 0.71 -5.66 23.67
N PHE A 25 1.63 -6.24 22.88
CA PHE A 25 1.51 -6.20 21.43
C PHE A 25 0.36 -7.05 20.90
N ILE A 26 0.10 -8.23 21.47
CA ILE A 26 -1.01 -9.11 21.06
C ILE A 26 -2.34 -8.43 21.39
N GLU A 27 -2.48 -7.88 22.60
CA GLU A 27 -3.67 -7.14 22.99
C GLU A 27 -3.92 -5.94 22.07
N LYS A 28 -2.87 -5.19 21.74
CA LYS A 28 -2.95 -4.09 20.78
C LYS A 28 -3.39 -4.56 19.39
N CYS A 29 -2.93 -5.73 18.94
CA CYS A 29 -3.40 -6.34 17.69
C CYS A 29 -4.91 -6.57 17.74
N ILE A 30 -5.41 -7.22 18.79
CA ILE A 30 -6.85 -7.52 18.99
C ILE A 30 -7.68 -6.23 18.97
N GLN A 31 -7.30 -5.23 19.77
CA GLN A 31 -8.00 -3.95 19.80
C GLN A 31 -8.01 -3.26 18.43
N THR A 32 -6.91 -3.34 17.70
CA THR A 32 -6.80 -2.72 16.37
C THR A 32 -7.65 -3.46 15.34
N ILE A 33 -7.73 -4.79 15.40
CA ILE A 33 -8.57 -5.59 14.49
C ILE A 33 -10.04 -5.15 14.63
N TYR A 34 -10.54 -5.01 15.85
CA TYR A 34 -11.90 -4.52 16.10
C TYR A 34 -12.14 -3.10 15.59
N LYS A 35 -11.26 -2.15 15.98
CA LYS A 35 -11.40 -0.74 15.58
C LYS A 35 -11.32 -0.59 14.06
N SER A 36 -10.38 -1.28 13.42
CA SER A 36 -10.21 -1.24 11.96
C SER A 36 -11.35 -1.93 11.22
N ALA A 37 -11.91 -3.03 11.74
CA ALA A 37 -13.07 -3.71 11.15
C ALA A 37 -14.26 -2.75 11.06
N ASN A 38 -14.52 -2.00 12.14
CA ASN A 38 -15.57 -0.99 12.17
C ASN A 38 -15.29 0.18 11.20
N ILE A 39 -14.06 0.73 11.21
CA ILE A 39 -13.69 1.85 10.32
C ILE A 39 -13.80 1.48 8.83
N TYR A 40 -13.38 0.26 8.48
CA TYR A 40 -13.43 -0.24 7.12
C TYR A 40 -14.77 -0.89 6.75
N ASN A 41 -15.73 -0.94 7.68
CA ASN A 41 -17.02 -1.62 7.51
C ASN A 41 -16.85 -3.03 6.93
N THR A 42 -16.03 -3.85 7.60
CA THR A 42 -15.60 -5.18 7.12
C THR A 42 -15.56 -6.20 8.26
N THR A 43 -15.34 -7.46 7.92
CA THR A 43 -15.24 -8.57 8.89
C THR A 43 -13.93 -8.53 9.67
N ILE A 44 -13.98 -8.97 10.94
CA ILE A 44 -12.82 -9.20 11.82
C ILE A 44 -11.76 -10.08 11.14
N ASP A 45 -12.16 -11.12 10.42
CA ASP A 45 -11.23 -12.04 9.74
C ASP A 45 -10.36 -11.34 8.69
N LYS A 46 -10.95 -10.43 7.90
CA LYS A 46 -10.20 -9.67 6.89
C LYS A 46 -9.17 -8.74 7.53
N THR A 47 -9.52 -8.09 8.63
CA THR A 47 -8.58 -7.22 9.37
C THR A 47 -7.54 -8.04 10.14
N LYS A 48 -7.90 -9.20 10.69
CA LYS A 48 -6.96 -10.17 11.29
C LYS A 48 -5.91 -10.62 10.27
N LYS A 49 -6.33 -11.01 9.06
CA LYS A 49 -5.42 -11.37 7.95
C LYS A 49 -4.46 -10.22 7.56
N ALA A 50 -4.96 -8.99 7.52
CA ALA A 50 -4.12 -7.82 7.26
C ALA A 50 -3.06 -7.59 8.36
N VAL A 51 -3.45 -7.72 9.64
CA VAL A 51 -2.51 -7.61 10.76
C VAL A 51 -1.46 -8.72 10.74
N LEU A 52 -1.85 -9.97 10.48
CA LEU A 52 -0.92 -11.10 10.44
C LEU A 52 0.09 -10.99 9.28
N SER A 53 -0.34 -10.49 8.13
CA SER A 53 0.55 -10.30 6.96
C SER A 53 1.47 -9.08 7.08
N PHE A 54 1.09 -8.07 7.88
CA PHE A 54 1.91 -6.89 8.11
C PHE A 54 1.65 -6.30 9.51
N PRO A 55 2.33 -6.79 10.56
CA PRO A 55 2.00 -6.42 11.93
C PRO A 55 2.14 -4.93 12.26
N GLN A 56 2.93 -4.17 11.51
CA GLN A 56 3.01 -2.71 11.62
C GLN A 56 1.68 -2.01 11.28
N PHE A 57 0.75 -2.68 10.59
CA PHE A 57 -0.60 -2.19 10.33
C PHE A 57 -1.32 -1.78 11.62
N THR A 58 -1.03 -2.45 12.74
CA THR A 58 -1.61 -2.18 14.07
C THR A 58 -1.22 -0.82 14.65
N GLY A 59 -0.15 -0.20 14.15
CA GLY A 59 0.32 1.10 14.60
C GLY A 59 -0.34 2.28 13.88
N LEU A 60 -1.21 2.03 12.89
CA LEU A 60 -1.70 3.07 12.00
C LEU A 60 -2.98 3.74 12.53
N ASN A 61 -3.12 5.04 12.23
CA ASN A 61 -4.40 5.73 12.37
C ASN A 61 -5.29 5.37 11.15
N HIS A 62 -6.14 4.35 11.32
CA HIS A 62 -6.95 3.80 10.22
C HIS A 62 -7.98 4.78 9.65
N GLN A 63 -8.54 5.70 10.44
CA GLN A 63 -9.41 6.76 9.93
C GLN A 63 -8.64 7.69 8.97
N ARG A 64 -7.42 8.10 9.36
CA ARG A 64 -6.55 8.90 8.52
C ARG A 64 -6.14 8.15 7.25
N VAL A 65 -5.76 6.89 7.38
CA VAL A 65 -5.41 6.02 6.23
C VAL A 65 -6.58 5.96 5.25
N LEU A 66 -7.77 5.59 5.71
CA LEU A 66 -8.95 5.45 4.85
C LEU A 66 -9.26 6.76 4.13
N ARG A 67 -9.25 7.89 4.85
CA ARG A 67 -9.49 9.21 4.26
C ARG A 67 -8.47 9.56 3.18
N GLN A 68 -7.18 9.38 3.45
CA GLN A 68 -6.11 9.71 2.51
C GLN A 68 -6.15 8.81 1.28
N LYS A 69 -6.28 7.50 1.47
CA LYS A 69 -6.31 6.53 0.38
C LYS A 69 -7.57 6.68 -0.46
N THR A 70 -8.73 6.93 0.14
CA THR A 70 -9.97 7.18 -0.63
C THR A 70 -9.83 8.45 -1.49
N ARG A 71 -9.23 9.52 -0.96
CA ARG A 71 -9.00 10.75 -1.74
C ARG A 71 -8.08 10.50 -2.93
N LEU A 72 -7.05 9.69 -2.77
CA LEU A 72 -6.14 9.31 -3.85
C LEU A 72 -6.80 8.37 -4.86
N SER A 73 -7.57 7.39 -4.38
CA SER A 73 -8.33 6.45 -5.21
C SER A 73 -9.35 7.14 -6.12
N LYS A 74 -9.91 8.28 -5.70
CA LYS A 74 -10.77 9.08 -6.58
C LYS A 74 -10.05 9.70 -7.77
N LEU A 75 -8.72 9.92 -7.69
CA LEU A 75 -7.95 10.47 -8.82
C LEU A 75 -7.77 9.46 -9.96
N ILE A 76 -8.20 8.23 -9.73
CA ILE A 76 -7.96 7.05 -10.54
C ILE A 76 -9.23 6.19 -10.67
N ASP A 77 -10.39 6.81 -10.40
CA ASP A 77 -11.73 6.21 -10.52
C ASP A 77 -11.97 4.92 -9.72
N ILE A 78 -11.21 4.74 -8.64
CA ILE A 78 -11.42 3.65 -7.68
C ILE A 78 -12.36 4.11 -6.56
N ASN A 79 -13.43 3.34 -6.35
CA ASN A 79 -14.39 3.61 -5.28
C ASN A 79 -13.86 3.20 -3.89
N LYS A 80 -14.52 3.69 -2.83
CA LYS A 80 -14.10 3.45 -1.43
C LYS A 80 -14.03 1.96 -1.07
N ALA A 81 -14.93 1.12 -1.58
CA ALA A 81 -14.95 -0.31 -1.26
C ALA A 81 -13.77 -1.06 -1.89
N GLU A 82 -13.41 -0.72 -3.13
CA GLU A 82 -12.22 -1.25 -3.79
C GLU A 82 -10.93 -0.72 -3.11
N THR A 83 -10.90 0.55 -2.69
CA THR A 83 -9.79 1.09 -1.87
C THR A 83 -9.59 0.26 -0.58
N ILE A 84 -10.66 -0.04 0.15
CA ILE A 84 -10.60 -0.85 1.38
C ILE A 84 -10.06 -2.25 1.06
N THR A 85 -10.53 -2.86 -0.02
CA THR A 85 -10.06 -4.16 -0.49
C THR A 85 -8.55 -4.15 -0.76
N HIS A 86 -8.04 -3.12 -1.43
CA HIS A 86 -6.61 -2.97 -1.68
C HIS A 86 -5.79 -2.77 -0.40
N ILE A 87 -6.28 -1.97 0.54
CA ILE A 87 -5.62 -1.76 1.83
C ILE A 87 -5.51 -3.08 2.59
N LEU A 88 -6.59 -3.87 2.68
CA LEU A 88 -6.61 -5.11 3.46
C LEU A 88 -5.82 -6.24 2.80
N ASN A 89 -5.79 -6.30 1.47
CA ASN A 89 -5.01 -7.31 0.74
C ASN A 89 -3.51 -7.00 0.76
N LYS A 90 -3.13 -5.72 0.81
CA LYS A 90 -1.73 -5.25 0.83
C LYS A 90 -1.51 -4.16 1.88
N PRO A 91 -1.56 -4.52 3.17
CA PRO A 91 -1.53 -3.57 4.30
C PRO A 91 -0.29 -2.68 4.34
N GLY A 92 0.84 -3.07 3.72
CA GLY A 92 2.01 -2.21 3.57
C GLY A 92 1.72 -0.88 2.86
N ILE A 93 0.73 -0.84 1.96
CA ILE A 93 0.32 0.38 1.26
C ILE A 93 -0.29 1.40 2.22
N ALA A 94 -0.93 0.96 3.30
CA ALA A 94 -1.46 1.85 4.33
C ALA A 94 -0.37 2.68 5.03
N GLY A 95 0.86 2.16 5.08
CA GLY A 95 2.03 2.88 5.60
C GLY A 95 2.65 3.87 4.61
N CYS A 96 2.26 3.86 3.33
CA CYS A 96 2.79 4.81 2.35
C CYS A 96 2.24 6.21 2.57
N SER A 97 3.12 7.21 2.53
CA SER A 97 2.73 8.61 2.66
C SER A 97 2.00 9.10 1.42
N TYR A 98 1.10 10.06 1.60
CA TYR A 98 0.37 10.71 0.50
C TYR A 98 1.30 11.22 -0.62
N LYS A 99 2.47 11.79 -0.27
CA LYS A 99 3.48 12.22 -1.25
C LYS A 99 4.03 11.06 -2.08
N ARG A 100 4.21 9.89 -1.46
CA ARG A 100 4.70 8.69 -2.13
C ARG A 100 3.66 8.17 -3.12
N ASP A 101 2.39 8.14 -2.72
CA ASP A 101 1.30 7.72 -3.61
C ASP A 101 1.16 8.66 -4.83
N LEU A 102 1.30 9.97 -4.63
CA LEU A 102 1.31 10.92 -5.75
C LEU A 102 2.52 10.74 -6.68
N ALA A 103 3.70 10.41 -6.14
CA ALA A 103 4.88 10.12 -6.94
C ALA A 103 4.68 8.88 -7.83
N ILE A 104 3.97 7.88 -7.31
CA ILE A 104 3.58 6.69 -8.07
C ILE A 104 2.68 7.07 -9.25
N PHE A 105 1.68 7.94 -9.04
CA PHE A 105 0.79 8.36 -10.13
C PHE A 105 1.54 9.12 -11.23
N ASP A 106 2.56 9.90 -10.89
CA ASP A 106 3.42 10.54 -11.90
C ASP A 106 4.18 9.51 -12.75
N ILE A 107 4.64 8.41 -12.13
CA ILE A 107 5.31 7.33 -12.86
C ILE A 107 4.32 6.66 -13.82
N VAL A 108 3.13 6.33 -13.34
CA VAL A 108 2.09 5.68 -14.18
C VAL A 108 1.75 6.57 -15.38
N ARG A 109 1.45 7.85 -15.16
CA ARG A 109 1.18 8.80 -16.25
C ARG A 109 2.34 8.92 -17.23
N THR A 110 3.58 8.97 -16.74
CA THR A 110 4.76 9.03 -17.61
C THR A 110 4.86 7.77 -18.49
N LEU A 111 4.52 6.59 -17.96
CA LEU A 111 4.53 5.35 -18.73
C LEU A 111 3.35 5.30 -19.73
N GLU A 112 2.18 5.81 -19.35
CA GLU A 112 1.03 5.97 -20.25
C GLU A 112 1.35 6.92 -21.41
N ASP A 113 2.00 8.05 -21.13
CA ASP A 113 2.48 9.00 -22.15
C ASP A 113 3.51 8.36 -23.11
N GLU A 114 4.26 7.36 -22.64
CA GLU A 114 5.17 6.54 -23.45
C GLU A 114 4.46 5.40 -24.22
N GLY A 115 3.13 5.31 -24.14
CA GLY A 115 2.32 4.29 -24.81
C GLY A 115 2.36 2.91 -24.13
N LEU A 116 2.75 2.83 -22.86
CA LEU A 116 2.73 1.58 -22.10
C LEU A 116 1.42 1.44 -21.34
N GLU A 117 0.76 0.29 -21.52
CA GLU A 117 -0.39 -0.08 -20.70
C GLU A 117 0.10 -0.52 -19.31
N VAL A 118 0.06 0.42 -18.37
CA VAL A 118 0.42 0.18 -16.96
C VAL A 118 -0.81 0.40 -16.09
N THR A 119 -1.35 -0.68 -15.51
CA THR A 119 -2.45 -0.54 -14.57
C THR A 119 -1.93 -0.21 -13.17
N GLN A 120 -2.69 0.56 -12.40
CA GLN A 120 -2.33 0.84 -11.01
C GLN A 120 -2.33 -0.42 -10.13
N LYS A 121 -3.02 -1.48 -10.58
CA LYS A 121 -2.91 -2.82 -9.97
C LYS A 121 -1.49 -3.38 -10.07
N GLN A 122 -0.73 -3.05 -11.12
CA GLN A 122 0.68 -3.45 -11.26
C GLN A 122 1.61 -2.71 -10.27
N VAL A 123 1.27 -1.49 -9.86
CA VAL A 123 1.99 -0.76 -8.80
C VAL A 123 1.98 -1.53 -7.50
N LEU A 124 0.86 -2.21 -7.20
CA LEU A 124 0.70 -2.94 -5.96
C LEU A 124 1.74 -4.06 -5.79
N ASN A 125 2.36 -4.54 -6.87
CA ASN A 125 3.43 -5.56 -6.80
C ASN A 125 4.81 -4.95 -6.56
N ASN A 126 4.96 -3.65 -6.84
CA ASN A 126 6.23 -2.94 -6.79
C ASN A 126 6.28 -1.89 -5.66
N PHE A 127 5.29 -1.86 -4.76
CA PHE A 127 5.14 -0.81 -3.74
C PHE A 127 6.33 -0.64 -2.79
N THR A 128 7.19 -1.65 -2.68
CA THR A 128 8.44 -1.62 -1.91
C THR A 128 9.56 -0.85 -2.64
N LYS A 129 9.47 -0.70 -3.96
CA LYS A 129 10.42 0.08 -4.76
C LYS A 129 10.20 1.57 -4.54
N SER A 130 11.27 2.34 -4.59
CA SER A 130 11.19 3.80 -4.45
C SER A 130 10.52 4.41 -5.68
N PRO A 131 9.47 5.23 -5.53
CA PRO A 131 8.90 6.02 -6.62
C PRO A 131 9.56 7.40 -6.77
N TYR A 132 10.63 7.66 -6.02
CA TYR A 132 11.36 8.93 -6.07
C TYR A 132 12.64 8.79 -6.88
N VAL A 133 13.04 9.90 -7.50
CA VAL A 133 14.24 10.01 -8.33
C VAL A 133 15.50 9.77 -7.48
N PRO A 134 16.42 8.89 -7.91
CA PRO A 134 17.72 8.68 -7.27
C PRO A 134 18.51 9.98 -7.13
N ASN A 135 19.42 10.05 -6.15
CA ASN A 135 20.32 11.21 -5.94
C ASN A 135 19.63 12.56 -5.66
N THR A 136 18.30 12.58 -5.52
CA THR A 136 17.56 13.79 -5.13
C THR A 136 17.02 13.69 -3.70
N LYS A 137 16.60 14.82 -3.13
CA LYS A 137 15.87 14.89 -1.85
C LYS A 137 14.42 14.36 -1.99
N LYS A 138 14.26 13.12 -2.44
CA LYS A 138 12.98 12.43 -2.70
C LYS A 138 12.04 13.26 -3.59
N LEU A 139 12.53 13.70 -4.75
CA LEU A 139 11.74 14.46 -5.71
C LEU A 139 10.85 13.55 -6.56
N ARG A 140 9.65 14.04 -6.86
CA ARG A 140 8.74 13.46 -7.86
C ARG A 140 9.29 13.74 -9.25
N ILE A 141 9.02 12.87 -10.23
CA ILE A 141 9.48 13.02 -11.63
C ILE A 141 9.07 14.37 -12.20
N THR A 142 7.79 14.75 -12.06
CA THR A 142 7.25 16.02 -12.56
C THR A 142 8.00 17.24 -12.01
N LYS A 143 8.33 17.22 -10.71
CA LYS A 143 9.10 18.29 -10.06
C LYS A 143 10.57 18.28 -10.48
N ALA A 144 11.19 17.11 -10.60
CA ALA A 144 12.57 16.96 -11.04
C ALA A 144 12.78 17.48 -12.47
N LYS A 145 11.85 17.15 -13.40
CA LYS A 145 11.82 17.69 -14.77
C LYS A 145 11.80 19.21 -14.78
N ARG A 146 10.87 19.84 -14.03
CA ARG A 146 10.76 21.30 -13.96
C ARG A 146 12.02 22.00 -13.41
N LEU A 147 12.77 21.31 -12.54
CA LEU A 147 13.99 21.85 -11.95
C LEU A 147 15.25 21.53 -12.76
N ASN A 148 15.12 20.85 -13.92
CA ASN A 148 16.25 20.32 -14.68
C ASN A 148 17.20 19.43 -13.83
N GLN A 149 16.62 18.67 -12.88
CA GLN A 149 17.33 17.79 -11.95
C GLN A 149 17.01 16.31 -12.21
N LEU A 150 16.71 15.95 -13.46
CA LEU A 150 16.36 14.59 -13.82
C LEU A 150 17.59 13.88 -14.43
N GLU A 151 18.46 13.39 -13.55
CA GLU A 151 19.63 12.58 -13.95
C GLU A 151 19.25 11.12 -14.20
N GLU A 152 18.30 10.57 -13.43
CA GLU A 152 17.88 9.16 -13.52
C GLU A 152 16.38 9.00 -13.24
N MET A 153 15.76 7.90 -13.72
CA MET A 153 14.37 7.57 -13.40
C MET A 153 14.25 6.81 -12.07
N PRO A 154 13.10 6.86 -11.38
CA PRO A 154 12.89 6.10 -10.15
C PRO A 154 13.01 4.57 -10.33
N PRO A 155 13.52 3.82 -9.34
CA PRO A 155 13.57 2.35 -9.42
C PRO A 155 12.22 1.70 -9.71
N MET A 156 11.13 2.28 -9.22
CA MET A 156 9.78 1.80 -9.50
C MET A 156 9.38 1.98 -10.98
N TYR A 157 9.84 3.04 -11.65
CA TYR A 157 9.56 3.27 -13.07
C TYR A 157 10.11 2.11 -13.92
N HIS A 158 11.36 1.71 -13.68
CA HIS A 158 11.97 0.56 -14.38
C HIS A 158 11.25 -0.75 -14.08
N ALA A 159 10.86 -0.97 -12.83
CA ALA A 159 10.14 -2.18 -12.43
C ALA A 159 8.76 -2.29 -13.12
N LEU A 160 8.03 -1.18 -13.22
CA LEU A 160 6.74 -1.13 -13.90
C LEU A 160 6.87 -1.27 -15.41
N LYS A 161 7.82 -0.56 -16.03
CA LYS A 161 8.11 -0.66 -17.46
C LYS A 161 8.44 -2.10 -17.86
N LYS A 162 9.33 -2.76 -17.11
CA LYS A 162 9.66 -4.17 -17.32
C LYS A 162 8.43 -5.08 -17.18
N THR A 163 7.61 -4.85 -16.15
CA THR A 163 6.40 -5.65 -15.92
C THR A 163 5.40 -5.51 -17.07
N SER A 164 5.17 -4.30 -17.56
CA SER A 164 4.26 -4.02 -18.69
C SER A 164 4.76 -4.67 -19.99
N GLN A 165 6.06 -4.54 -20.30
CA GLN A 165 6.68 -5.19 -21.46
C GLN A 165 6.56 -6.72 -21.42
N ILE A 166 6.79 -7.33 -20.26
CA ILE A 166 6.61 -8.79 -20.09
C ILE A 166 5.16 -9.20 -20.35
N ASN A 167 4.19 -8.43 -19.87
CA ASN A 167 2.78 -8.75 -20.09
C ASN A 167 2.38 -8.63 -21.55
N LYS A 168 2.91 -7.61 -22.26
CA LYS A 168 2.69 -7.45 -23.71
C LYS A 168 3.18 -8.67 -24.49
N LEU A 169 4.34 -9.22 -24.14
CA LEU A 169 4.92 -10.41 -24.78
C LEU A 169 4.16 -11.71 -24.47
N LYS A 170 3.41 -11.79 -23.36
CA LYS A 170 2.61 -12.97 -23.00
C LYS A 170 1.23 -13.00 -23.66
N ASN A 171 0.80 -11.87 -24.21
CA ASN A 171 -0.50 -11.70 -24.87
C ASN A 171 -0.36 -11.72 -26.41
N ILE A 172 0.82 -12.08 -26.92
CA ILE A 172 1.14 -12.41 -28.31
C ILE A 172 1.35 -13.91 -28.36
#